data_AF-A0A2H2Z9P5-F1
#
_entry.id   AF-A0A2H2Z9P5-F1
#
_cell.length_a   1.000
_cell.length_b   1.000
_cell.length_c   1.000
_cell.angle_alpha   90.00
_cell.angle_beta   90.00
_cell.angle_gamma   90.00
#
_symmetry.space_group_name_H-M   'P 1'
#
loop_
_entity.id
_entity.type
_entity.pdbx_description
1 polymer ?
#
loop_
_entity_poly.entity_id
_entity_poly.type
_entity_poly.pdbx_seq_one_letter_code
_entity_poly.pdbx_strand_id
1 'polypeptide(L)'
;MNTVKSFWLGWGSLCVAGAGAYVFAKQQIRADRQAKLEAHHKKIAANKALEYEAAMSSAGSGTSNGGPARTDNAGSPSQESGNDPAATRHAPATESQRITEKSKYESDTPYRARKGDRFS
;
A
#
# COMPACT_ATOMS: atom_id res chain seq x y z
N MET A 1 -49.56 24.35 -38.97
CA MET A 1 -48.12 24.16 -38.75
C MET A 1 -47.79 22.67 -38.73
N ASN A 2 -48.20 21.92 -39.76
CA ASN A 2 -48.25 20.45 -39.75
C ASN A 2 -47.63 19.93 -41.06
N THR A 3 -46.32 20.07 -41.23
CA THR A 3 -45.65 19.58 -42.44
C THR A 3 -44.81 18.36 -42.09
N VAL A 4 -44.80 17.35 -42.96
CA VAL A 4 -43.98 16.14 -42.82
C VAL A 4 -42.51 16.48 -42.53
N LYS A 5 -42.04 17.63 -43.02
CA LYS A 5 -40.70 18.17 -42.75
C LYS A 5 -40.42 18.43 -41.27
N SER A 6 -41.35 19.03 -40.53
CA SER A 6 -41.16 19.28 -39.10
C SER A 6 -41.19 17.99 -38.26
N PHE A 7 -41.94 16.98 -38.73
CA PHE A 7 -41.91 15.64 -38.11
C PHE A 7 -40.55 14.98 -38.26
N TRP A 8 -39.96 14.99 -39.47
CA TRP A 8 -38.62 14.46 -39.71
C TRP A 8 -37.51 15.21 -38.96
N LEU A 9 -37.64 16.54 -38.83
CA LEU A 9 -36.70 17.33 -38.02
C LEU A 9 -36.80 16.98 -36.53
N GLY A 10 -38.01 16.84 -35.99
CA GLY A 10 -38.22 16.42 -34.61
C GLY A 10 -37.70 15.00 -34.34
N TRP A 11 -37.96 14.07 -35.27
CA TRP A 11 -37.53 12.68 -35.11
C TRP A 11 -36.03 12.50 -35.30
N GLY A 12 -35.44 13.22 -36.26
CA GLY A 12 -33.98 13.25 -36.46
C GLY A 12 -33.26 13.83 -35.24
N SER A 13 -33.81 14.88 -34.62
CA SER A 13 -33.29 15.44 -33.37
C SER A 13 -33.28 14.42 -32.23
N LEU A 14 -34.36 13.63 -32.08
CA LEU A 14 -34.45 12.58 -31.07
C LEU A 14 -33.36 11.49 -31.28
N CYS A 15 -33.13 11.07 -32.52
CA CYS A 15 -32.09 10.08 -32.85
C CYS A 15 -30.68 10.61 -32.55
N VAL A 16 -30.38 11.85 -32.92
CA VAL A 16 -29.06 12.46 -32.66
C VAL A 16 -28.85 12.66 -31.16
N ALA A 17 -29.87 13.13 -30.42
CA ALA A 17 -29.80 13.29 -28.97
C ALA A 17 -29.57 11.94 -28.26
N GLY A 18 -30.29 10.88 -28.66
CA GLY A 18 -30.13 9.53 -28.11
C GLY A 18 -28.75 8.93 -28.40
N ALA A 19 -28.25 9.07 -29.63
CA ALA A 19 -26.91 8.61 -30.01
C ALA A 19 -25.80 9.38 -29.26
N GLY A 20 -25.97 10.70 -29.11
CA GLY A 20 -25.05 11.53 -28.32
C GLY A 20 -24.98 11.10 -26.86
N ALA A 21 -26.14 10.83 -26.24
CA ALA A 21 -26.20 10.33 -24.86
C ALA A 21 -25.49 8.97 -24.69
N TYR A 22 -25.64 8.06 -25.66
CA TYR A 22 -24.96 6.76 -25.64
C TYR A 22 -23.43 6.90 -25.69
N VAL A 23 -22.91 7.79 -26.54
CA VAL A 23 -21.46 8.01 -26.65
C VAL A 23 -20.90 8.65 -25.38
N PHE A 24 -21.61 9.63 -24.80
CA PHE A 24 -21.20 10.29 -23.56
C PHE A 24 -21.20 9.32 -22.37
N ALA A 25 -22.23 8.47 -22.25
CA ALA A 25 -22.26 7.41 -21.24
C ALA A 25 -21.10 6.41 -21.39
N LYS A 26 -20.74 6.05 -22.63
CA LYS A 26 -19.63 5.13 -22.90
C LYS A 26 -18.25 5.76 -22.66
N GLN A 27 -18.12 7.07 -22.84
CA GLN A 27 -16.90 7.81 -22.49
C GLN A 27 -16.64 7.78 -20.98
N GLN A 28 -17.66 7.99 -20.15
CA GLN A 28 -17.50 7.96 -18.69
C GLN A 28 -17.03 6.59 -18.18
N ILE A 29 -17.58 5.50 -18.75
CA ILE A 29 -17.18 4.14 -18.39
C ILE A 29 -15.73 3.83 -18.81
N ARG A 30 -15.27 4.36 -19.95
CA ARG A 30 -13.88 4.21 -20.38
C ARG A 30 -12.92 5.03 -19.53
N ALA A 31 -13.32 6.24 -19.15
CA ALA A 31 -12.53 7.14 -18.31
C ALA A 31 -12.26 6.51 -16.93
N ASP A 32 -13.26 5.90 -16.28
CA ASP A 32 -13.06 5.24 -14.97
C ASP A 32 -12.11 4.03 -15.07
N ARG A 33 -12.22 3.23 -16.14
CA ARG A 33 -11.29 2.11 -16.37
C ARG A 33 -9.87 2.59 -16.65
N GLN A 34 -9.71 3.66 -17.41
CA GLN A 34 -8.40 4.28 -17.66
C GLN A 34 -7.80 4.85 -16.38
N ALA A 35 -8.57 5.57 -15.56
CA ALA A 35 -8.12 6.13 -14.29
C ALA A 35 -7.64 5.04 -13.31
N LYS A 36 -8.37 3.92 -13.21
CA LYS A 36 -7.96 2.76 -12.39
C LYS A 36 -6.67 2.12 -12.88
N LEU A 37 -6.52 1.98 -14.20
CA LEU A 37 -5.31 1.43 -14.82
C LEU A 37 -4.11 2.36 -14.57
N GLU A 38 -4.28 3.67 -14.75
CA GLU A 38 -3.24 4.67 -14.47
C GLU A 38 -2.85 4.69 -12.98
N ALA A 39 -3.82 4.62 -12.07
CA ALA A 39 -3.54 4.53 -10.64
C ALA A 39 -2.74 3.27 -10.28
N HIS A 40 -3.08 2.13 -10.90
CA HIS A 40 -2.34 0.89 -10.73
C HIS A 40 -0.90 0.99 -11.26
N HIS A 41 -0.72 1.54 -12.46
CA HIS A 41 0.61 1.77 -13.03
C HIS A 41 1.46 2.73 -12.18
N LYS A 42 0.86 3.80 -11.65
CA LYS A 42 1.55 4.74 -10.74
C LYS A 42 2.01 4.04 -9.47
N LYS A 43 1.18 3.17 -8.88
CA LYS A 43 1.55 2.40 -7.69
C LYS A 43 2.73 1.45 -7.98
N ILE A 44 2.69 0.74 -9.10
CA ILE A 44 3.80 -0.13 -9.52
C ILE A 44 5.08 0.69 -9.74
N ALA A 45 4.98 1.83 -10.42
CA ALA A 45 6.13 2.68 -10.67
C ALA A 45 6.75 3.23 -9.37
N ALA A 46 5.91 3.64 -8.42
CA ALA A 46 6.36 4.10 -7.11
C ALA A 46 7.08 2.99 -6.33
N ASN A 47 6.51 1.78 -6.27
CA ASN A 47 7.14 0.64 -5.62
C ASN A 47 8.47 0.29 -6.29
N LYS A 48 8.52 0.27 -7.63
CA LYS A 48 9.74 0.00 -8.39
C LYS A 48 10.83 1.04 -8.15
N ALA A 49 10.46 2.32 -7.99
CA ALA A 49 11.40 3.38 -7.67
C ALA A 49 12.03 3.17 -6.28
N LEU A 50 11.21 2.82 -5.28
CA LEU A 50 11.68 2.48 -3.93
C LEU A 50 12.57 1.24 -3.93
N GLU A 51 12.22 0.21 -4.71
CA GLU A 51 13.05 -0.98 -4.88
C GLU A 51 14.41 -0.65 -5.51
N TYR A 52 14.45 0.24 -6.50
CA TYR A 52 15.69 0.68 -7.12
C TYR A 52 16.52 1.56 -6.19
N GLU A 53 15.91 2.44 -5.41
CA GLU A 53 16.59 3.24 -4.39
C GLU A 53 17.13 2.36 -3.25
N ALA A 54 16.36 1.36 -2.80
CA ALA A 54 16.79 0.37 -1.83
C ALA A 54 17.94 -0.50 -2.39
N ALA A 55 17.87 -0.89 -3.67
CA ALA A 55 18.94 -1.60 -4.35
C ALA A 55 20.19 -0.72 -4.54
N MET A 56 20.03 0.56 -4.84
CA MET A 56 21.14 1.52 -5.00
C MET A 56 21.78 1.88 -3.66
N SER A 57 21.00 2.01 -2.58
CA SER A 57 21.52 2.24 -1.23
C SER A 57 22.23 0.99 -0.67
N SER A 58 21.76 -0.21 -1.01
CA SER A 58 22.47 -1.46 -0.71
C SER A 58 23.69 -1.70 -1.62
N ALA A 59 23.67 -1.29 -2.89
CA ALA A 59 24.82 -1.36 -3.79
C ALA A 59 25.87 -0.26 -3.53
N GLY A 60 25.45 0.92 -3.06
CA GLY A 60 26.31 2.02 -2.60
C GLY A 60 26.97 1.73 -1.24
N SER A 61 26.38 0.82 -0.45
CA SER A 61 27.02 0.20 0.71
C SER A 61 28.01 -0.93 0.32
N GLY A 62 28.31 -1.09 -0.97
CA GLY A 62 29.29 -2.05 -1.49
C GLY A 62 30.73 -1.54 -1.58
N THR A 63 30.98 -0.25 -1.34
CA THR A 63 32.34 0.37 -1.40
C THR A 63 32.72 0.98 -0.07
N SER A 64 32.91 0.13 0.95
CA SER A 64 33.87 0.30 2.07
C SER A 64 33.63 -0.70 3.23
N ASN A 65 33.30 -1.96 2.93
CA ASN A 65 33.30 -3.04 3.94
C ASN A 65 34.72 -3.55 4.30
N GLY A 66 35.71 -2.65 4.26
CA GLY A 66 37.08 -2.90 4.75
C GLY A 66 37.34 -2.32 6.15
N GLY A 67 36.31 -1.73 6.80
CA GLY A 67 36.38 -1.33 8.20
C GLY A 67 36.05 -2.50 9.13
N PRO A 68 36.57 -2.53 10.37
CA PRO A 68 36.28 -3.60 11.32
C PRO A 68 34.76 -3.77 11.46
N ALA A 69 34.30 -5.02 11.54
CA ALA A 69 32.90 -5.34 11.72
C ALA A 69 32.31 -4.47 12.83
N ARG A 70 31.33 -3.63 12.51
CA ARG A 70 30.60 -2.86 13.52
C ARG A 70 29.93 -3.88 14.44
N THR A 71 30.42 -3.98 15.67
CA THR A 71 29.90 -4.87 16.72
C THR A 71 28.65 -4.32 17.39
N ASP A 72 28.22 -3.12 16.99
CA ASP A 72 26.97 -2.53 17.45
C ASP A 72 25.82 -3.11 16.64
N ASN A 73 24.94 -3.85 17.32
CA ASN A 73 23.74 -4.43 16.72
C ASN A 73 22.64 -3.38 16.50
N ALA A 74 22.78 -2.17 17.05
CA ALA A 74 21.76 -1.13 16.94
C ALA A 74 21.68 -0.59 15.50
N GLY A 75 20.53 -0.79 14.84
CA GLY A 75 20.22 -0.18 13.55
C GLY A 75 20.31 -1.12 12.34
N SER A 76 20.39 -2.43 12.56
CA SER A 76 20.22 -3.43 11.50
C SER A 76 19.18 -4.47 11.93
N PRO A 77 17.94 -4.40 11.41
CA PRO A 77 16.87 -5.34 11.79
C PRO A 77 17.27 -6.81 11.66
N SER A 78 18.05 -7.15 10.62
CA SER A 78 18.55 -8.50 10.39
C SER A 78 19.59 -8.96 11.43
N GLN A 79 20.36 -8.04 12.01
CA GLN A 79 21.37 -8.35 13.04
C GLN A 79 20.76 -8.41 14.44
N GLU A 80 19.72 -7.62 14.71
CA GLU A 80 18.99 -7.64 15.99
C GLU A 80 18.23 -8.96 16.21
N SER A 81 17.81 -9.64 15.15
CA SER A 81 17.09 -10.92 15.24
C SER A 81 17.91 -12.08 15.79
N GLY A 82 19.25 -12.04 15.65
CA GLY A 82 20.13 -13.14 16.06
C GLY A 82 20.67 -13.04 17.49
N ASN A 83 20.50 -11.88 18.14
CA ASN A 83 21.05 -11.59 19.46
C ASN A 83 20.05 -11.82 20.59
N ASP A 84 19.01 -12.63 20.35
CA ASP A 84 18.07 -13.02 21.38
C ASP A 84 18.76 -13.99 22.36
N PRO A 85 18.91 -13.66 23.67
CA PRO A 85 19.36 -14.63 24.66
C PRO A 85 18.46 -15.86 24.63
N ALA A 86 19.06 -17.05 24.61
CA ALA A 86 18.32 -18.31 24.64
C ALA A 86 17.22 -18.26 25.71
N ALA A 87 16.00 -18.66 25.35
CA ALA A 87 14.87 -18.67 26.26
C ALA A 87 15.23 -19.47 27.52
N THR A 88 15.55 -18.79 28.61
CA THR A 88 15.95 -19.42 29.89
C THR A 88 14.74 -19.95 30.67
N ARG A 89 13.54 -19.90 30.07
CA ARG A 89 12.30 -20.37 30.67
C ARG A 89 11.88 -21.69 30.03
N HIS A 90 11.49 -22.63 30.89
CA HIS A 90 10.91 -23.90 30.47
C HIS A 90 9.65 -23.65 29.62
N ALA A 91 9.45 -24.47 28.57
CA ALA A 91 8.23 -24.40 27.77
C ALA A 91 6.99 -24.59 28.69
N PRO A 92 5.92 -23.81 28.50
CA PRO A 92 4.74 -23.87 29.35
C PRO A 92 4.14 -25.29 29.30
N ALA A 93 4.02 -25.93 30.46
CA ALA A 93 3.55 -27.31 30.56
C ALA A 93 2.02 -27.41 30.52
N THR A 94 1.32 -26.29 30.70
CA THR A 94 -0.15 -26.21 30.73
C THR A 94 -0.68 -25.06 29.87
N GLU A 95 -1.89 -25.25 29.32
CA GLU A 95 -2.59 -24.23 28.51
C GLU A 95 -2.79 -22.92 29.28
N SER A 96 -3.07 -23.01 30.59
CA SER A 96 -3.25 -21.84 31.46
C SER A 96 -1.97 -21.01 31.58
N GLN A 97 -0.80 -21.67 31.73
CA GLN A 97 0.50 -20.99 31.75
C GLN A 97 0.77 -20.29 30.41
N ARG A 98 0.46 -20.94 29.28
CA ARG A 98 0.61 -20.36 27.94
C ARG A 98 -0.20 -19.07 27.73
N ILE A 99 -1.39 -18.98 28.34
CA ILE A 99 -2.29 -17.83 28.17
C ILE A 99 -1.91 -16.68 29.11
N THR A 100 -1.41 -16.98 30.31
CA THR A 100 -1.04 -15.97 31.30
C THR A 100 0.38 -15.42 31.12
N GLU A 101 1.26 -16.19 30.47
CA GLU A 101 2.63 -15.80 30.21
C GLU A 101 2.72 -14.86 29.02
N LYS A 102 3.04 -13.59 29.29
CA LYS A 102 3.33 -12.58 28.27
C LYS A 102 4.57 -12.97 27.46
N SER A 103 4.52 -12.75 26.15
CA SER A 103 5.67 -13.00 25.28
C SER A 103 6.81 -11.99 25.52
N LYS A 104 8.03 -12.32 25.09
CA LYS A 104 9.22 -11.46 25.28
C LYS A 104 9.04 -10.05 24.70
N TYR A 105 8.25 -9.90 23.64
CA TYR A 105 8.01 -8.62 22.96
C TYR A 105 6.69 -7.97 23.35
N GLU A 106 5.97 -8.56 24.30
CA GLU A 106 4.71 -8.02 24.76
C GLU A 106 4.95 -6.92 25.80
N SER A 107 4.37 -5.75 25.56
CA SER A 107 4.52 -4.62 26.47
C SER A 107 3.77 -4.89 27.77
N ASP A 108 4.40 -4.61 28.91
CA ASP A 108 3.71 -4.75 30.19
C ASP A 108 2.63 -3.67 30.37
N THR A 109 2.86 -2.50 29.76
CA THR A 109 1.93 -1.38 29.74
C THR A 109 1.13 -1.34 28.43
N PRO A 110 -0.15 -0.95 28.47
CA PRO A 110 -0.94 -0.74 27.27
C PRO A 110 -0.39 0.44 26.47
N TYR A 111 -0.33 0.29 25.15
CA TYR A 111 0.07 1.39 24.27
C TYR A 111 -0.86 2.59 24.45
N ARG A 112 -0.27 3.76 24.69
CA ARG A 112 -0.98 5.04 24.65
C ARG A 112 -0.28 5.98 23.68
N ALA A 113 -1.06 6.48 22.72
CA ALA A 113 -0.58 7.49 21.79
C ALA A 113 -0.15 8.76 22.55
N ARG A 114 0.88 9.41 22.04
CA ARG A 114 1.39 10.65 22.62
C ARG A 114 0.40 11.79 22.35
N LYS A 115 0.32 12.76 23.26
CA LYS A 115 -0.56 13.93 23.08
C LYS A 115 -0.16 14.69 21.81
N GLY A 116 -1.08 14.78 20.86
CA GLY A 116 -0.85 15.43 19.56
C GLY A 116 -0.46 14.49 18.42
N ASP A 117 -0.47 13.17 18.65
CA ASP A 117 -0.41 12.21 17.54
C ASP A 117 -1.65 12.37 16.65
N ARG A 118 -1.43 12.44 15.35
CA ARG A 118 -2.48 12.65 14.34
C ARG A 118 -3.02 11.34 13.78
N PHE A 119 -2.40 10.22 14.16
CA PHE A 119 -2.72 8.88 13.70
C PHE A 119 -3.36 8.00 14.79
N SER A 120 -3.67 8.59 15.95
CA SER A 120 -4.39 7.94 17.06
C SER A 120 -5.85 8.33 17.14
#